data_AF-A0A3E0QRZ0-F1
#
_entry.id   AF-A0A3E0QRZ0-F1
#
_cell.length_a   1.000
_cell.length_b   1.000
_cell.length_c   1.000
_cell.angle_alpha   90.00
_cell.angle_beta   90.00
_cell.angle_gamma   90.00
#
_symmetry.space_group_name_H-M   'P 1'
#
loop_
_entity.id
_entity.type
_entity.pdbx_description
1 polymer ?
#
loop_
_entity_poly.entity_id
_entity_poly.type
_entity_poly.pdbx_seq_one_letter_code
_entity_poly.pdbx_strand_id
1 'polypeptide(L)'
;MLLIKKFQPELTVVNLFNVDVAHENFSEYCNALNRADYAVAHLWDTIQSTPGMKDDTVLIVMPEIGRNLNANSIIDQNGRAALDHTNGDPMARDVFCMVIGPDGVVNQDSVNTDLGATVDVVPTIADILGFRQDIDVSLPGNVLQSAFS
;
A
#
# COMPACT_ATOMS: atom_id res chain seq x y z
N MET A 1 2.38 3.44 -18.49
CA MET A 1 1.45 4.26 -17.70
C MET A 1 1.41 5.71 -18.24
N LEU A 2 0.47 6.04 -19.14
CA LEU A 2 0.43 7.32 -19.87
C LEU A 2 -0.02 8.52 -19.00
N LEU A 3 -0.78 8.26 -17.94
CA LEU A 3 -1.36 9.28 -17.05
C LEU A 3 -0.27 10.04 -16.28
N ILE A 4 0.60 9.33 -15.56
CA ILE A 4 1.72 9.92 -14.79
C ILE A 4 2.61 10.77 -15.70
N LYS A 5 3.06 10.21 -16.82
CA LYS A 5 3.95 10.92 -17.75
C LYS A 5 3.33 12.18 -18.36
N LYS A 6 2.02 12.18 -18.58
CA LYS A 6 1.32 13.30 -19.24
C LYS A 6 0.90 14.39 -18.28
N PHE A 7 0.41 14.01 -17.10
CA PHE A 7 -0.30 14.93 -16.21
C PHE A 7 0.45 15.26 -14.93
N GLN A 8 1.41 14.42 -14.51
CA GLN A 8 2.19 14.60 -13.28
C GLN A 8 1.31 15.05 -12.10
N PRO A 9 0.27 14.27 -11.77
CA PRO A 9 -0.73 14.67 -10.79
C PRO A 9 -0.14 14.77 -9.38
N GLU A 10 -0.61 15.74 -8.61
CA GLU A 10 -0.24 15.96 -7.20
C GLU A 10 -0.56 14.76 -6.30
N LEU A 11 -1.71 14.10 -6.55
CA LEU A 11 -2.12 12.90 -5.83
C LEU A 11 -2.67 11.87 -6.82
N THR A 12 -2.15 10.65 -6.74
CA THR A 12 -2.70 9.48 -7.44
C THR A 12 -2.98 8.37 -6.45
N VAL A 13 -4.17 7.79 -6.53
CA VAL A 13 -4.54 6.60 -5.75
C VAL A 13 -4.78 5.45 -6.72
N VAL A 14 -4.12 4.31 -6.45
CA VAL A 14 -4.23 3.09 -7.26
C VAL A 14 -4.70 1.97 -6.35
N ASN A 15 -5.72 1.23 -6.79
CA ASN A 15 -6.18 0.01 -6.13
C ASN A 15 -5.84 -1.21 -7.01
N LEU A 16 -5.17 -2.21 -6.43
CA LEU A 16 -4.77 -3.46 -7.08
C LEU A 16 -5.65 -4.62 -6.58
N PHE A 17 -6.95 -4.53 -6.83
CA PHE A 17 -7.99 -5.36 -6.20
C PHE A 17 -7.92 -6.86 -6.53
N ASN A 18 -7.26 -7.28 -7.62
CA ASN A 18 -7.28 -8.68 -8.07
C ASN A 18 -6.68 -9.68 -7.07
N VAL A 19 -5.96 -9.23 -6.05
CA VAL A 19 -5.48 -10.07 -4.93
C VAL A 19 -6.63 -10.63 -4.08
N ASP A 20 -7.85 -10.13 -4.24
CA ASP A 20 -9.03 -10.62 -3.53
C ASP A 20 -9.58 -11.95 -4.04
N VAL A 21 -9.06 -12.43 -5.17
CA VAL A 21 -9.26 -13.81 -5.65
C VAL A 21 -8.82 -14.86 -4.62
N ALA A 22 -8.08 -14.45 -3.58
CA ALA A 22 -7.74 -15.26 -2.42
C ALA A 22 -8.92 -16.04 -1.82
N HIS A 23 -10.14 -15.47 -1.86
CA HIS A 23 -11.36 -16.12 -1.36
C HIS A 23 -11.72 -17.43 -2.08
N GLU A 24 -11.29 -17.59 -3.33
CA GLU A 24 -11.70 -18.72 -4.18
C GLU A 24 -10.54 -19.52 -4.77
N ASN A 25 -9.36 -18.92 -4.96
CA ASN A 25 -8.24 -19.56 -5.64
C ASN A 25 -6.89 -19.07 -5.10
N PHE A 26 -6.24 -19.91 -4.29
CA PHE A 26 -4.95 -19.57 -3.68
C PHE A 26 -3.82 -19.44 -4.71
N SER A 27 -3.77 -20.34 -5.70
CA SER A 27 -2.74 -20.28 -6.73
C SER A 27 -2.83 -18.98 -7.53
N GLU A 28 -4.04 -18.57 -7.90
CA GLU A 28 -4.25 -17.31 -8.60
C GLU A 28 -4.04 -16.09 -7.71
N TYR A 29 -4.29 -16.20 -6.41
CA TYR A 29 -3.91 -15.18 -5.43
C TYR A 29 -2.39 -14.95 -5.42
N CYS A 30 -1.58 -16.01 -5.40
CA CYS A 30 -0.13 -15.89 -5.53
C CYS A 30 0.28 -15.22 -6.85
N ASN A 31 -0.37 -15.57 -7.97
CA ASN A 31 -0.11 -14.91 -9.25
C ASN A 31 -0.51 -13.42 -9.22
N ALA A 32 -1.64 -13.09 -8.59
CA ALA A 32 -2.09 -11.71 -8.42
C ALA A 32 -1.13 -10.89 -7.57
N LEU A 33 -0.56 -11.47 -6.51
CA LEU A 33 0.50 -10.83 -5.71
C LEU A 33 1.75 -10.53 -6.55
N ASN A 34 2.21 -11.49 -7.36
CA ASN A 34 3.36 -11.26 -8.26
C ASN A 34 3.08 -10.14 -9.28
N ARG A 35 1.86 -10.09 -9.83
CA ARG A 35 1.47 -9.00 -10.74
C ARG A 35 1.36 -7.65 -10.02
N ALA A 36 0.87 -7.65 -8.78
CA ALA A 36 0.80 -6.43 -7.97
C ALA A 36 2.18 -5.90 -7.63
N ASP A 37 3.11 -6.77 -7.23
CA ASP A 37 4.52 -6.44 -7.00
C ASP A 37 5.17 -5.82 -8.26
N TYR A 38 5.01 -6.47 -9.41
CA TYR A 38 5.46 -5.92 -10.69
C TYR A 38 4.82 -4.55 -11.01
N ALA A 39 3.52 -4.39 -10.74
CA ALA A 39 2.81 -3.14 -11.00
C ALA A 39 3.32 -1.99 -10.12
N VAL A 40 3.63 -2.26 -8.85
CA VAL A 40 4.23 -1.30 -7.92
C VAL A 40 5.64 -0.91 -8.39
N ALA A 41 6.48 -1.89 -8.74
CA ALA A 41 7.82 -1.61 -9.28
C ALA A 41 7.76 -0.79 -10.58
N HIS A 42 6.87 -1.17 -11.51
CA HIS A 42 6.69 -0.44 -12.78
C HIS A 42 6.15 0.99 -12.57
N LEU A 43 5.28 1.20 -11.58
CA LEU A 43 4.82 2.53 -11.18
C LEU A 43 5.99 3.36 -10.67
N TRP A 44 6.79 2.81 -9.76
CA TRP A 44 7.95 3.49 -9.21
C TRP A 44 8.96 3.86 -10.30
N ASP A 45 9.31 2.92 -11.18
CA ASP A 45 10.19 3.18 -12.33
C ASP A 45 9.61 4.27 -13.25
N THR A 46 8.29 4.32 -13.41
CA THR A 46 7.64 5.36 -14.19
C THR A 46 7.78 6.72 -13.52
N ILE A 47 7.60 6.82 -12.20
CA ILE A 47 7.82 8.04 -11.42
C ILE A 47 9.27 8.50 -11.56
N GLN A 48 10.22 7.59 -11.32
CA GLN A 48 11.66 7.87 -11.37
C GLN A 48 12.16 8.28 -12.77
N SER A 49 11.47 7.84 -13.83
CA SER A 49 11.78 8.22 -15.22
C SER A 49 10.95 9.40 -15.75
N THR A 50 10.08 10.01 -14.93
CA THR A 50 9.29 11.17 -15.31
C THR A 50 9.95 12.45 -14.77
N PRO A 51 10.45 13.35 -15.64
CA PRO A 51 11.03 14.61 -15.21
C PRO A 51 10.03 15.42 -14.39
N GLY A 52 10.48 15.97 -13.25
CA GLY A 52 9.65 16.72 -12.32
C GLY A 52 8.97 15.87 -11.25
N MET A 53 8.96 14.54 -11.37
CA MET A 53 8.43 13.64 -10.33
C MET A 53 9.53 12.86 -9.60
N LYS A 54 10.64 12.58 -10.29
CA LYS A 54 11.82 12.01 -9.65
C LYS A 54 12.32 12.93 -8.53
N ASP A 55 12.59 12.36 -7.37
CA ASP A 55 13.06 13.06 -6.17
C ASP A 55 12.07 14.11 -5.64
N ASP A 56 10.82 14.08 -6.09
CA ASP A 56 9.71 14.97 -5.68
C ASP A 56 8.39 14.19 -5.51
N THR A 57 8.47 12.89 -5.20
CA THR A 57 7.30 12.04 -5.05
C THR A 57 7.51 11.03 -3.94
N VAL A 58 6.55 10.97 -3.01
CA VAL A 58 6.43 9.92 -2.01
C VAL A 58 5.40 8.89 -2.49
N LEU A 59 5.75 7.62 -2.47
CA LEU A 59 4.86 6.50 -2.73
C LEU A 59 4.64 5.72 -1.43
N ILE A 60 3.37 5.57 -1.05
CA ILE A 60 2.93 4.75 0.09
C ILE A 60 2.24 3.50 -0.46
N VAL A 61 2.70 2.32 -0.05
CA VAL A 61 2.14 1.02 -0.46
C VAL A 61 1.71 0.25 0.79
N MET A 62 0.41 -0.06 0.87
CA MET A 62 -0.14 -0.89 1.93
C MET A 62 -1.29 -1.77 1.40
N PRO A 63 -1.46 -2.99 1.92
CA PRO A 63 -2.71 -3.74 1.79
C PRO A 63 -3.82 -3.08 2.63
N GLU A 64 -5.07 -3.19 2.17
CA GLU A 64 -6.24 -2.81 2.99
C GLU A 64 -6.39 -3.73 4.21
N ILE A 65 -6.20 -5.04 3.97
CA ILE A 65 -6.42 -6.11 4.94
C ILE A 65 -5.52 -7.30 4.63
N GLY A 66 -5.18 -8.06 5.66
CA GLY A 66 -4.45 -9.32 5.56
C GLY A 66 -5.36 -10.50 5.19
N ARG A 67 -4.94 -11.69 5.60
CA ARG A 67 -5.70 -12.95 5.46
C ARG A 67 -5.71 -13.67 6.80
N ASN A 68 -6.78 -14.41 7.07
CA ASN A 68 -6.88 -15.27 8.24
C ASN A 68 -5.72 -16.27 8.28
N LEU A 69 -5.35 -16.70 9.49
CA LEU A 69 -4.33 -17.74 9.68
C LEU A 69 -4.75 -19.07 9.05
N ASN A 70 -6.03 -19.40 9.17
CA ASN A 70 -6.58 -20.65 8.67
C ASN A 70 -7.28 -20.44 7.32
N ALA A 71 -7.00 -21.36 6.40
CA ALA A 71 -7.63 -21.40 5.09
C ALA A 71 -9.13 -21.76 5.17
N ASN A 72 -9.88 -21.36 4.15
CA ASN A 72 -11.27 -21.73 4.00
C ASN A 72 -11.40 -23.11 3.31
N SER A 73 -12.63 -23.57 3.07
CA SER A 73 -12.90 -24.92 2.53
C SER A 73 -12.81 -25.04 1.02
N ILE A 74 -12.56 -23.96 0.27
CA ILE A 74 -12.50 -23.98 -1.18
C ILE A 74 -11.10 -24.40 -1.61
N ILE A 75 -11.02 -25.44 -2.46
CA ILE A 75 -9.76 -26.00 -2.96
C ILE A 75 -9.65 -25.69 -4.45
N ASP A 76 -8.55 -25.05 -4.85
CA ASP A 76 -8.27 -24.75 -6.25
C ASP A 76 -7.83 -26.00 -7.04
N GLN A 77 -7.65 -25.84 -8.36
CA GLN A 77 -7.26 -26.94 -9.26
C GLN A 77 -5.86 -27.53 -8.96
N ASN A 78 -5.03 -26.81 -8.20
CA ASN A 78 -3.71 -27.25 -7.78
C ASN A 78 -3.71 -27.86 -6.37
N GLY A 79 -4.90 -28.06 -5.77
CA GLY A 79 -5.04 -28.66 -4.45
C GLY A 79 -4.70 -27.72 -3.29
N ARG A 80 -4.70 -26.39 -3.53
CA ARG A 80 -4.44 -25.39 -2.48
C ARG A 80 -5.74 -24.82 -1.94
N ALA A 81 -5.83 -24.70 -0.62
CA ALA A 81 -6.99 -24.10 0.04
C ALA A 81 -6.94 -22.57 -0.06
N ALA A 82 -8.07 -21.97 -0.42
CA ALA A 82 -8.28 -20.53 -0.48
C ALA A 82 -8.30 -19.89 0.92
N LEU A 83 -8.23 -18.56 0.99
CA LEU A 83 -8.10 -17.80 2.23
C LEU A 83 -9.26 -16.82 2.38
N ASP A 84 -9.69 -16.57 3.62
CA ASP A 84 -10.62 -15.50 3.95
C ASP A 84 -9.92 -14.42 4.79
N HIS A 85 -10.65 -13.36 5.13
CA HIS A 85 -10.26 -12.39 6.14
C HIS A 85 -11.47 -12.04 7.01
N THR A 86 -11.27 -11.94 8.32
CA THR A 86 -12.33 -11.63 9.28
C THR A 86 -11.83 -10.69 10.36
N ASN A 87 -12.72 -9.86 10.90
CA ASN A 87 -12.37 -8.90 11.94
C ASN A 87 -11.83 -9.55 13.24
N GLY A 88 -12.15 -10.83 13.47
CA GLY A 88 -11.77 -11.57 14.67
C GLY A 88 -10.41 -12.28 14.58
N ASP A 89 -9.81 -12.37 13.39
CA ASP A 89 -8.49 -12.98 13.21
C ASP A 89 -7.40 -11.89 13.20
N PRO A 90 -6.46 -11.88 14.16
CA PRO A 90 -5.37 -10.92 14.17
C PRO A 90 -4.52 -10.92 12.89
N MET A 91 -4.32 -12.07 12.25
CA MET A 91 -3.52 -12.16 11.01
C MET A 91 -4.18 -11.44 9.84
N ALA A 92 -5.51 -11.30 9.87
CA ALA A 92 -6.23 -10.51 8.88
C ALA A 92 -6.03 -9.00 9.12
N ARG A 93 -5.59 -8.58 10.30
CA ARG A 93 -5.45 -7.16 10.67
C ARG A 93 -4.00 -6.66 10.58
N ASP A 94 -3.04 -7.57 10.67
CA ASP A 94 -1.62 -7.24 10.58
C ASP A 94 -1.21 -7.11 9.11
N VAL A 95 -1.01 -5.86 8.67
CA VAL A 95 -0.57 -5.52 7.31
C VAL A 95 0.73 -4.74 7.36
N PHE A 96 1.49 -4.76 6.25
CA PHE A 96 2.66 -3.91 6.11
C PHE A 96 2.28 -2.52 5.58
N CYS A 97 3.14 -1.55 5.82
CA CYS A 97 3.14 -0.27 5.13
C CYS A 97 4.57 0.01 4.67
N MET A 98 4.74 0.32 3.39
CA MET A 98 6.01 0.74 2.81
C MET A 98 5.88 2.19 2.35
N VAL A 99 6.84 3.02 2.76
CA VAL A 99 6.96 4.41 2.31
C VAL A 99 8.29 4.55 1.60
N ILE A 100 8.27 5.00 0.35
CA ILE A 100 9.47 5.27 -0.45
C ILE A 100 9.38 6.68 -1.02
N GLY A 101 10.51 7.37 -1.10
CA GLY A 101 10.55 8.75 -1.56
C GLY A 101 11.97 9.30 -1.57
N PRO A 102 12.11 10.63 -1.74
CA PRO A 102 13.40 11.29 -1.89
C PRO A 102 14.29 11.12 -0.65
N ASP A 103 15.61 11.00 -0.88
CA ASP A 103 16.60 11.01 0.19
C ASP A 103 16.57 12.35 0.95
N GLY A 104 16.69 12.29 2.27
CA GLY A 104 16.52 13.44 3.17
C GLY A 104 15.06 13.88 3.39
N VAL A 105 14.07 13.22 2.78
CA VAL A 105 12.64 13.40 3.09
C VAL A 105 12.06 12.14 3.71
N VAL A 106 12.28 10.98 3.07
CA VAL A 106 11.89 9.66 3.57
C VAL A 106 13.12 8.94 4.12
N ASN A 107 12.98 8.30 5.29
CA ASN A 107 14.06 7.53 5.92
C ASN A 107 14.41 6.30 5.07
N GLN A 108 15.61 6.32 4.46
CA GLN A 108 16.11 5.23 3.63
C GLN A 108 16.58 4.03 4.46
N ASP A 109 16.49 2.82 3.90
CA ASP A 109 16.96 1.56 4.50
C ASP A 109 16.52 1.35 5.96
N SER A 110 15.30 1.77 6.28
CA SER A 110 14.74 1.74 7.63
C SER A 110 13.58 0.76 7.73
N VAL A 111 13.47 0.12 8.91
CA VAL A 111 12.33 -0.73 9.26
C VAL A 111 11.82 -0.27 10.62
N ASN A 112 10.54 0.08 10.69
CA ASN A 112 9.85 0.35 11.94
C ASN A 112 8.91 -0.82 12.26
N THR A 113 9.00 -1.34 13.48
CA THR A 113 8.16 -2.43 14.01
C THR A 113 7.16 -1.97 15.07
N ASP A 114 7.09 -0.66 15.33
CA ASP A 114 6.07 -0.05 16.18
C ASP A 114 4.68 -0.27 15.57
N LEU A 115 3.67 -0.43 16.43
CA LEU A 115 2.29 -0.60 15.98
C LEU A 115 1.79 0.69 15.33
N GLY A 116 1.51 0.62 14.03
CA GLY A 116 0.75 1.62 13.28
C GLY A 116 -0.66 1.12 12.96
N ALA A 117 -1.54 2.04 12.54
CA ALA A 117 -2.86 1.71 12.05
C ALA A 117 -3.01 2.12 10.58
N THR A 118 -3.76 1.37 9.78
CA THR A 118 -4.01 1.72 8.37
C THR A 118 -4.64 3.12 8.20
N VAL A 119 -5.37 3.59 9.23
CA VAL A 119 -5.94 4.94 9.27
C VAL A 119 -4.91 6.07 9.37
N ASP A 120 -3.64 5.75 9.68
CA ASP A 120 -2.53 6.71 9.77
C ASP A 120 -2.08 7.20 8.37
N VAL A 121 -2.42 6.48 7.30
CA VAL A 121 -2.02 6.86 5.93
C VAL A 121 -2.71 8.14 5.45
N VAL A 122 -3.99 8.34 5.76
CA VAL A 122 -4.73 9.55 5.34
C VAL A 122 -4.14 10.84 5.93
N PRO A 123 -3.94 10.97 7.26
CA PRO A 123 -3.29 12.15 7.82
C PRO A 123 -1.85 12.31 7.34
N THR A 124 -1.13 11.20 7.07
CA THR A 124 0.21 11.24 6.48
C THR A 124 0.21 11.88 5.09
N ILE A 125 -0.72 11.48 4.21
CA ILE A 125 -0.87 12.09 2.87
C ILE A 125 -1.18 13.60 2.99
N ALA A 126 -2.08 13.98 3.89
CA ALA A 126 -2.44 15.38 4.08
C ALA A 126 -1.27 16.23 4.61
N ASP A 127 -0.41 15.64 5.44
CA ASP A 127 0.79 16.29 5.99
C ASP A 127 1.83 16.50 4.90
N ILE A 128 2.13 15.47 4.10
CA ILE A 128 3.05 15.53 2.94
C ILE A 128 2.61 16.61 1.95
N LEU A 129 1.31 16.67 1.65
CA LEU A 129 0.74 17.63 0.70
C LEU A 129 0.47 19.02 1.32
N GLY A 130 0.79 19.22 2.59
CA GLY A 130 0.76 20.52 3.26
C GLY A 130 -0.63 21.09 3.58
N PHE A 131 -1.71 20.32 3.41
CA PHE A 131 -3.10 20.79 3.64
C PHE A 131 -3.74 20.20 4.90
N ARG A 132 -2.99 19.46 5.73
CA ARG A 132 -3.54 18.84 6.94
C ARG A 132 -4.26 19.81 7.87
N GLN A 133 -3.76 21.04 7.99
CA GLN A 133 -4.38 22.08 8.83
C GLN A 133 -5.67 22.67 8.24
N ASP A 134 -5.92 22.43 6.95
CA ASP A 134 -7.13 22.89 6.24
C ASP A 134 -8.28 21.88 6.36
N ILE A 135 -8.05 20.73 7.01
CA ILE A 135 -9.07 19.70 7.22
C ILE A 135 -9.89 20.04 8.47
N ASP A 136 -11.12 20.51 8.26
CA ASP A 136 -12.07 20.89 9.32
C ASP A 136 -12.67 19.71 10.11
N VAL A 137 -12.14 18.50 9.92
CA VAL A 137 -12.57 17.28 10.62
C VAL A 137 -11.39 16.58 11.29
N SER A 138 -11.65 15.97 12.44
CA SER A 138 -10.64 15.13 13.09
C SER A 138 -10.41 13.85 12.27
N LEU A 139 -9.17 13.64 11.81
CA LEU A 139 -8.77 12.37 11.21
C LEU A 139 -8.46 11.35 12.31
N PRO A 140 -8.87 10.08 12.16
CA PRO A 140 -8.77 9.08 13.22
C PRO A 140 -7.35 8.53 13.47
N GLY A 141 -6.40 8.80 12.57
CA GLY A 141 -5.01 8.33 12.66
C GLY A 141 -4.00 9.43 12.96
N ASN A 142 -2.74 9.03 13.10
CA ASN A 142 -1.58 9.91 13.28
C ASN A 142 -0.72 9.95 12.01
N VAL A 143 0.10 10.98 11.86
CA VAL A 143 1.11 10.98 10.79
C VAL A 143 2.17 9.94 11.12
N LEU A 144 2.61 9.19 10.11
CA LEU A 144 3.69 8.22 10.17
C LEU A 144 5.06 8.92 10.25
N GLN A 145 5.26 9.72 11.30
CA GLN A 145 6.45 10.57 11.49
C GLN A 145 7.77 9.79 11.41
N SER A 146 7.76 8.53 11.85
CA SER A 146 8.94 7.65 11.82
C SER A 146 9.39 7.26 10.40
N ALA A 147 8.56 7.48 9.38
CA ALA A 147 8.95 7.27 7.98
C ALA A 147 9.72 8.46 7.38
N PHE A 148 9.75 9.62 8.04
CA PHE A 148 10.31 10.86 7.49
C PHE A 148 11.51 11.37 8.31
N SER A 149 12.39 12.13 7.65
CA SER A 149 13.60 12.76 8.22
C SER A 149 13.37 14.21 8.65
#